data_AF-A0A7Y5KAN4-F1
#
_entry.id   AF-A0A7Y5KAN4-F1
#
_cell.length_a   1.000
_cell.length_b   1.000
_cell.length_c   1.000
_cell.angle_alpha   90.00
_cell.angle_beta   90.00
_cell.angle_gamma   90.00
#
_symmetry.space_group_name_H-M   'P 1'
#
loop_
_entity.id
_entity.type
_entity.pdbx_description
1 polymer ?
#
loop_
_entity_poly.entity_id
_entity_poly.type
_entity_poly.pdbx_seq_one_letter_code
_entity_poly.pdbx_strand_id
1 'polypeptide(L)'
;MAPRTMKTNPAFLTEQELVDSFVVRHADLQLVMQAVRENTGPSNQHVLITGPRGIGKTTLVLRVVAEIRRDPELNRHWYPIVFAEESYQVSTPGEFWLEAIFHLARQMDSQEWRAVHTDLLNEGDEDRLRERALAQLMDFADAQRKRILLVVENLPRNAMGKITKPEIKKRFLHRS
;
A
#
# COMPACT_ATOMS: atom_id res chain seq x y z
N MET A 1 -13.26 16.21 -31.63
CA MET A 1 -11.96 16.10 -30.93
C MET A 1 -11.54 14.64 -30.99
N ALA A 2 -10.36 14.34 -31.53
CA ALA A 2 -9.90 12.96 -31.73
C ALA A 2 -9.70 12.23 -30.39
N PRO A 3 -10.03 10.93 -30.28
CA PRO A 3 -9.76 10.16 -29.08
C PRO A 3 -8.24 10.06 -28.90
N ARG A 4 -7.73 10.66 -27.82
CA ARG A 4 -6.34 10.48 -27.42
C ARG A 4 -6.13 9.00 -27.09
N THR A 5 -5.40 8.29 -27.94
CA THR A 5 -4.76 7.02 -27.59
C THR A 5 -3.69 7.28 -26.52
N MET A 6 -4.12 7.53 -25.30
CA MET A 6 -3.28 7.38 -24.12
C MET A 6 -3.05 5.88 -23.93
N LYS A 7 -1.80 5.47 -23.77
CA LYS A 7 -1.47 4.15 -23.23
C LYS A 7 -2.39 3.89 -22.02
N THR A 8 -3.19 2.84 -22.08
CA THR A 8 -4.20 2.44 -21.10
C THR A 8 -3.57 1.96 -19.79
N ASN A 9 -2.80 2.82 -19.10
CA ASN A 9 -2.37 2.56 -17.74
C ASN A 9 -3.54 2.91 -16.80
N PRO A 10 -4.13 1.92 -16.08
CA PRO A 10 -5.21 2.16 -15.14
C PRO A 10 -4.85 3.16 -14.02
N ALA A 11 -3.55 3.34 -13.72
CA ALA A 11 -3.08 4.30 -12.73
C ALA A 11 -3.37 5.77 -13.08
N PHE A 12 -3.70 6.08 -14.33
CA PHE A 12 -4.09 7.43 -14.76
C PHE A 12 -5.60 7.68 -14.71
N LEU A 13 -6.41 6.64 -14.47
CA LEU A 13 -7.86 6.78 -14.35
C LEU A 13 -8.20 7.37 -12.99
N THR A 14 -9.25 8.20 -12.96
CA THR A 14 -9.89 8.57 -11.69
C THR A 14 -10.53 7.33 -11.05
N GLU A 15 -10.78 7.38 -9.74
CA GLU A 15 -11.45 6.28 -9.04
C GLU A 15 -12.82 5.95 -9.66
N GLN A 16 -13.56 6.96 -10.11
CA GLN A 16 -14.87 6.77 -10.73
C GLN A 16 -14.75 6.09 -12.09
N GLU A 17 -13.85 6.55 -12.96
CA GLU A 17 -13.59 5.91 -14.26
C GLU A 17 -13.10 4.46 -14.09
N LEU A 18 -12.28 4.20 -13.07
CA LEU A 18 -11.83 2.86 -12.75
C LEU A 18 -12.98 1.95 -12.34
N VAL A 19 -13.90 2.44 -11.49
CA VAL A 19 -15.09 1.68 -11.08
C VAL A 19 -16.01 1.41 -12.28
N ASP A 20 -16.29 2.42 -13.09
CA ASP A 20 -17.24 2.31 -14.21
C ASP A 20 -16.73 1.40 -15.33
N SER A 21 -15.40 1.37 -15.55
CA SER A 21 -14.78 0.50 -16.55
C SER A 21 -14.50 -0.93 -16.06
N PHE A 22 -14.73 -1.23 -14.78
CA PHE A 22 -14.46 -2.54 -14.19
C PHE A 22 -15.60 -3.54 -14.45
N VAL A 23 -15.57 -4.19 -15.61
CA VAL A 23 -16.65 -5.09 -16.05
C VAL A 23 -16.36 -6.58 -15.83
N VAL A 24 -15.10 -6.96 -15.62
CA VAL A 24 -14.65 -8.35 -15.43
C VAL A 24 -14.00 -8.53 -14.07
N ARG A 25 -13.87 -9.77 -13.57
CA ARG A 25 -13.18 -10.13 -12.31
C ARG A 25 -13.87 -9.71 -11.01
N HIS A 26 -15.19 -9.58 -11.03
CA HIS A 26 -15.98 -9.34 -9.82
C HIS A 26 -15.71 -10.40 -8.73
N ALA A 27 -15.56 -11.68 -9.10
CA ALA A 27 -15.22 -12.74 -8.16
C ALA A 27 -13.85 -12.54 -7.50
N ASP A 28 -12.81 -12.18 -8.28
CA ASP A 28 -11.48 -11.88 -7.74
C ASP A 28 -11.54 -10.66 -6.79
N LEU A 29 -12.26 -9.61 -7.19
CA LEU A 29 -12.47 -8.42 -6.35
C LEU A 29 -13.12 -8.80 -5.02
N GLN A 30 -14.19 -9.59 -5.04
CA GLN A 30 -14.86 -10.03 -3.82
C GLN A 30 -13.94 -10.85 -2.92
N LEU A 31 -13.10 -11.72 -3.49
CA LEU A 31 -12.14 -12.51 -2.72
C LEU A 31 -11.14 -11.62 -1.98
N VAL A 32 -10.59 -10.60 -2.65
CA VAL A 32 -9.66 -9.66 -2.00
C VAL A 32 -10.38 -8.82 -0.95
N MET A 33 -11.58 -8.33 -1.25
CA MET A 33 -12.38 -7.55 -0.29
C MET A 33 -12.76 -8.37 0.95
N GLN A 34 -13.04 -9.67 0.78
CA GLN A 34 -13.30 -10.57 1.91
C GLN A 34 -12.07 -10.69 2.81
N ALA A 35 -10.88 -10.91 2.24
CA ALA A 35 -9.64 -10.95 3.02
C ALA A 35 -9.35 -9.63 3.75
N VAL A 36 -9.66 -8.47 3.14
CA VAL A 36 -9.56 -7.16 3.80
C VAL A 36 -10.52 -7.06 4.99
N ARG A 37 -11.77 -7.54 4.85
CA ARG A 37 -12.77 -7.52 5.93
C ARG A 37 -12.45 -8.48 7.07
N GLU A 38 -11.90 -9.64 6.76
CA GLU A 38 -11.55 -10.68 7.76
C GLU A 38 -10.30 -10.33 8.58
N ASN A 39 -9.49 -9.39 8.08
CA ASN A 39 -8.34 -8.84 8.80
C ASN A 39 -8.80 -7.94 9.97
N THR A 40 -9.32 -8.52 11.05
CA THR A 40 -9.75 -7.81 12.27
C THR A 40 -8.86 -8.08 13.48
N GLY A 41 -8.09 -9.17 13.45
CA GLY A 41 -7.24 -9.62 14.55
C GLY A 41 -5.83 -9.03 14.57
N PRO A 42 -4.97 -9.51 15.50
CA PRO A 42 -3.57 -9.07 15.64
C PRO A 42 -2.65 -9.64 14.55
N SER A 43 -3.09 -10.67 13.82
CA SER A 43 -2.41 -11.23 12.65
C SER A 43 -3.14 -10.83 11.38
N ASN A 44 -2.37 -10.42 10.37
CA ASN A 44 -2.92 -10.05 9.06
C ASN A 44 -2.71 -11.17 8.04
N GLN A 45 -3.76 -11.48 7.29
CA GLN A 45 -3.71 -12.23 6.05
C GLN A 45 -3.20 -11.32 4.93
N HIS A 46 -2.14 -11.76 4.25
CA HIS A 46 -1.60 -11.10 3.07
C HIS A 46 -2.16 -11.75 1.80
N VAL A 47 -2.44 -10.94 0.78
CA VAL A 47 -2.95 -11.42 -0.52
C VAL A 47 -1.88 -11.23 -1.58
N LEU A 48 -1.54 -12.31 -2.31
CA LEU A 48 -0.66 -12.27 -3.46
C LEU A 48 -1.46 -12.53 -4.73
N ILE A 49 -1.47 -11.56 -5.65
CA ILE A 49 -2.15 -11.68 -6.94
C ILE A 49 -1.12 -12.00 -8.02
N THR A 50 -1.25 -13.17 -8.65
CA THR A 50 -0.34 -13.63 -9.71
C THR A 50 -1.06 -13.82 -11.04
N GLY A 51 -0.38 -13.53 -12.14
CA GLY A 51 -0.89 -13.78 -13.49
C GLY A 51 -0.07 -13.08 -14.57
N PRO A 52 -0.29 -13.41 -15.86
CA PRO A 52 0.44 -12.83 -16.99
C PRO A 52 0.44 -11.28 -17.03
N ARG A 53 1.40 -10.67 -17.72
CA ARG A 53 1.38 -9.21 -17.96
C ARG A 53 0.14 -8.85 -18.79
N GLY A 54 -0.43 -7.67 -18.55
CA GLY A 54 -1.64 -7.19 -19.24
C GLY A 54 -2.96 -7.83 -18.81
N ILE A 55 -2.95 -8.79 -17.87
CA ILE A 55 -4.17 -9.52 -17.45
C ILE A 55 -5.12 -8.71 -16.55
N GLY A 56 -4.77 -7.46 -16.22
CA GLY A 56 -5.57 -6.53 -15.41
C GLY A 56 -5.31 -6.54 -13.89
N LYS A 57 -4.13 -6.98 -13.43
CA LYS A 57 -3.79 -7.04 -11.99
C LYS A 57 -3.81 -5.65 -11.34
N THR A 58 -3.11 -4.70 -11.94
CA THR A 58 -3.07 -3.28 -11.56
C THR A 58 -4.49 -2.72 -11.45
N THR A 59 -5.33 -2.97 -12.46
CA THR A 59 -6.75 -2.57 -12.43
C THR A 59 -7.50 -3.16 -11.23
N LEU A 60 -7.36 -4.47 -10.98
CA LEU A 60 -8.01 -5.15 -9.86
C LEU A 60 -7.58 -4.56 -8.51
N VAL A 61 -6.29 -4.32 -8.33
CA VAL A 61 -5.71 -3.78 -7.10
C VAL A 61 -6.16 -2.34 -6.86
N LEU A 62 -6.11 -1.48 -7.88
CA LEU A 62 -6.62 -0.12 -7.77
C LEU A 62 -8.14 -0.10 -7.53
N ARG A 63 -8.88 -1.08 -8.09
CA ARG A 63 -10.32 -1.21 -7.87
C ARG A 63 -10.66 -1.58 -6.42
N VAL A 64 -9.84 -2.41 -5.78
CA VAL A 64 -9.92 -2.72 -4.34
C VAL A 64 -9.71 -1.45 -3.51
N VAL A 65 -8.69 -0.66 -3.83
CA VAL A 65 -8.40 0.61 -3.13
C VAL A 65 -9.58 1.58 -3.27
N ALA A 66 -10.13 1.72 -4.47
CA ALA A 66 -11.33 2.53 -4.71
C ALA A 66 -12.53 2.02 -3.90
N GLU A 67 -12.75 0.71 -3.80
CA GLU A 67 -13.84 0.15 -3.00
C GLU A 67 -13.67 0.46 -1.51
N ILE A 68 -12.47 0.30 -0.97
CA ILE A 68 -12.16 0.61 0.44
C ILE A 68 -12.41 2.08 0.75
N ARG A 69 -12.03 2.99 -0.14
CA ARG A 69 -12.23 4.44 0.05
C ARG A 69 -13.70 4.85 -0.03
N ARG A 70 -14.48 4.16 -0.87
CA ARG A 70 -15.92 4.43 -1.09
C ARG A 70 -16.81 3.80 -0.02
N ASP A 71 -16.43 2.66 0.54
CA ASP A 71 -17.14 2.00 1.64
C ASP A 71 -16.84 2.74 2.96
N PRO A 72 -17.84 3.38 3.61
CA PRO A 72 -17.59 4.18 4.81
C PRO A 72 -17.04 3.39 6.00
N GLU A 73 -17.46 2.13 6.15
CA GLU A 73 -16.96 1.25 7.21
C GLU A 73 -15.50 0.89 6.95
N LEU A 74 -15.17 0.48 5.73
CA LEU A 74 -13.78 0.15 5.40
C LEU A 74 -12.87 1.37 5.43
N ASN A 75 -13.30 2.51 4.90
CA ASN A 75 -12.52 3.74 4.93
C ASN A 75 -12.26 4.24 6.36
N ARG A 76 -13.17 3.96 7.30
CA ARG A 76 -12.97 4.26 8.72
C ARG A 76 -11.83 3.42 9.33
N HIS A 77 -11.65 2.19 8.88
CA HIS A 77 -10.69 1.25 9.46
C HIS A 77 -9.37 1.15 8.70
N TRP A 78 -9.33 1.51 7.43
CA TRP A 78 -8.19 1.30 6.54
C TRP A 78 -7.67 2.59 5.92
N TYR A 79 -6.35 2.69 5.81
CA TYR A 79 -5.65 3.71 5.06
C TYR A 79 -4.79 3.05 3.97
N PRO A 80 -5.27 3.00 2.71
CA PRO A 80 -4.49 2.44 1.61
C PRO A 80 -3.31 3.34 1.22
N ILE A 81 -2.14 2.74 1.04
CA ILE A 81 -0.93 3.33 0.44
C ILE A 81 -0.57 2.49 -0.78
N VAL A 82 -0.61 3.10 -1.95
CA VAL A 82 -0.36 2.45 -3.24
C VAL A 82 1.02 2.83 -3.76
N PHE A 83 1.88 1.83 -3.95
CA PHE A 83 3.20 2.01 -4.52
C PHE A 83 3.09 2.21 -6.03
N ALA A 84 3.82 3.17 -6.58
CA ALA A 84 3.81 3.42 -8.02
C ALA A 84 4.62 2.33 -8.76
N GLU A 85 4.14 1.92 -9.94
CA GLU A 85 4.78 0.86 -10.76
C GLU A 85 6.26 1.16 -11.11
N GLU A 86 6.64 2.44 -11.16
CA GLU A 86 7.98 2.91 -11.56
C GLU A 86 9.00 2.94 -10.41
N SER A 87 8.58 2.70 -9.17
CA SER A 87 9.43 2.90 -7.97
C SER A 87 10.19 1.66 -7.49
N TYR A 88 10.00 0.47 -8.10
CA TYR A 88 10.49 -0.76 -7.46
C TYR A 88 11.97 -1.08 -7.74
N GLN A 89 12.86 -0.39 -7.03
CA GLN A 89 14.21 -0.85 -6.72
C GLN A 89 14.47 -0.90 -5.21
N VAL A 90 13.43 -1.10 -4.38
CA VAL A 90 13.61 -1.31 -2.95
C VAL A 90 14.43 -2.58 -2.70
N SER A 91 15.64 -2.40 -2.18
CA SER A 91 16.63 -3.45 -1.96
C SER A 91 16.68 -3.91 -0.50
N THR A 92 16.23 -3.06 0.43
CA THR A 92 16.23 -3.28 1.89
C THR A 92 14.85 -3.00 2.54
N PRO A 93 14.57 -3.57 3.73
CA PRO A 93 13.39 -3.20 4.52
C PRO A 93 13.32 -1.71 4.89
N GLY A 94 14.45 -1.06 5.20
CA GLY A 94 14.48 0.38 5.48
C GLY A 94 13.99 1.21 4.30
N GLU A 95 14.48 0.93 3.09
CA GLU A 95 14.02 1.56 1.86
C GLU A 95 12.53 1.30 1.59
N PHE A 96 12.02 0.11 1.95
CA PHE A 96 10.61 -0.23 1.78
C PHE A 96 9.70 0.69 2.59
N TRP A 97 10.05 0.89 3.87
CA TRP A 97 9.30 1.77 4.75
C TRP A 97 9.47 3.24 4.39
N LEU A 98 10.66 3.64 3.93
CA LEU A 98 10.89 4.99 3.40
C LEU A 98 10.00 5.29 2.19
N GLU A 99 9.88 4.34 1.25
CA GLU A 99 9.01 4.47 0.08
C GLU A 99 7.53 4.56 0.47
N ALA A 100 7.10 3.83 1.50
CA ALA A 100 5.74 3.99 2.04
C ALA A 100 5.51 5.41 2.60
N ILE A 101 6.49 6.01 3.28
CA ILE A 101 6.42 7.40 3.75
C ILE A 101 6.38 8.37 2.57
N PHE A 102 7.16 8.14 1.51
CA PHE A 102 7.10 8.94 0.28
C PHE A 102 5.68 8.97 -0.30
N HIS A 103 5.07 7.80 -0.47
CA HIS A 103 3.70 7.68 -0.98
C HIS A 103 2.67 8.31 -0.04
N LEU A 104 2.84 8.15 1.28
CA LEU A 104 2.00 8.80 2.28
C LEU A 104 2.06 10.34 2.15
N ALA A 105 3.27 10.90 2.10
CA ALA A 105 3.49 12.34 1.99
C ALA A 105 2.84 12.93 0.74
N ARG A 106 2.92 12.21 -0.39
CA ARG A 106 2.26 12.59 -1.65
C ARG A 106 0.74 12.50 -1.56
N GLN A 107 0.21 11.42 -1.00
CA GLN A 107 -1.22 11.21 -0.88
C GLN A 107 -1.89 12.25 0.03
N MET A 108 -1.19 12.67 1.10
CA MET A 108 -1.67 13.70 2.02
C MET A 108 -1.40 15.13 1.55
N ASP A 109 -0.61 15.31 0.48
CA ASP A 109 -0.06 16.60 0.07
C ASP A 109 0.62 17.37 1.23
N SER A 110 1.31 16.64 2.12
CA SER A 110 1.81 17.19 3.39
C SER A 110 3.28 17.56 3.33
N GLN A 111 3.60 18.82 3.61
CA GLN A 111 4.98 19.30 3.71
C GLN A 111 5.72 18.73 4.92
N GLU A 112 5.01 18.46 6.02
CA GLU A 112 5.56 17.82 7.21
C GLU A 112 6.06 16.41 6.90
N TRP A 113 5.23 15.60 6.25
CA TRP A 113 5.60 14.24 5.86
C TRP A 113 6.70 14.21 4.79
N ARG A 114 6.77 15.22 3.91
CA ARG A 114 7.91 15.40 2.99
C ARG A 114 9.21 15.71 3.74
N ALA A 115 9.14 16.49 4.81
CA ALA A 115 10.31 16.76 5.66
C ALA A 115 10.76 15.49 6.41
N VAL A 116 9.82 14.72 6.97
CA VAL A 116 10.11 13.41 7.60
C VAL A 116 10.80 12.47 6.61
N HIS A 117 10.27 12.36 5.39
CA HIS A 117 10.90 11.56 4.33
C HIS A 117 12.33 12.03 4.03
N THR A 118 12.54 13.34 3.90
CA THR A 118 13.84 13.93 3.55
C THR A 118 14.87 13.71 4.67
N ASP A 119 14.46 13.80 5.93
CA ASP A 119 15.31 13.50 7.07
C ASP A 119 15.75 12.02 7.08
N LEU A 120 14.81 11.10 6.88
CA LEU A 120 15.09 9.67 6.83
C LEU A 120 15.95 9.28 5.62
N LEU A 121 15.82 9.98 4.49
CA LEU A 121 16.66 9.76 3.30
C LEU A 121 18.16 9.96 3.59
N ASN A 122 18.50 10.77 4.60
CA ASN A 122 19.89 11.01 5.01
C ASN A 122 20.42 9.99 6.04
N GLU A 123 19.59 9.02 6.49
CA GLU A 123 20.04 7.95 7.38
C GLU A 123 20.80 6.88 6.60
N GLY A 124 22.12 6.84 6.78
CA GLY A 124 22.99 5.88 6.08
C GLY A 124 23.03 4.47 6.68
N ASP A 125 22.43 4.26 7.85
CA ASP A 125 22.39 2.97 8.54
C ASP A 125 21.04 2.29 8.34
N GLU A 126 21.06 1.09 7.75
CA GLU A 126 19.82 0.38 7.39
C GLU A 126 18.95 0.07 8.60
N ASP A 127 19.54 -0.42 9.68
CA ASP A 127 18.79 -0.85 10.86
C ASP A 127 18.08 0.36 11.48
N ARG A 128 18.80 1.50 11.60
CA ARG A 128 18.20 2.76 12.06
C ARG A 128 17.15 3.30 11.10
N LEU A 129 17.40 3.28 9.79
CA LEU A 129 16.41 3.72 8.79
C LEU A 129 15.13 2.90 8.91
N ARG A 130 15.26 1.58 8.97
CA ARG A 130 14.15 0.64 9.12
C ARG A 130 13.33 0.92 10.37
N GLU A 131 13.98 1.00 11.53
CA GLU A 131 13.30 1.24 12.80
C GLU A 131 12.57 2.57 12.83
N ARG A 132 13.24 3.65 12.37
CA ARG A 132 12.68 5.00 12.38
C ARG A 132 11.53 5.15 11.38
N ALA A 133 11.70 4.66 10.15
CA ALA A 133 10.66 4.74 9.13
C ALA A 133 9.41 3.92 9.51
N LEU A 134 9.60 2.71 10.03
CA LEU A 134 8.49 1.90 10.52
C LEU A 134 7.78 2.57 11.70
N ALA A 135 8.53 3.16 12.64
CA ALA A 135 7.93 3.88 13.77
C ALA A 135 7.05 5.04 13.31
N GLN A 136 7.50 5.84 12.35
CA GLN A 136 6.71 6.94 11.78
C GLN A 136 5.37 6.45 11.18
N LEU A 137 5.39 5.34 10.43
CA LEU A 137 4.18 4.76 9.86
C LEU A 137 3.23 4.21 10.94
N MET A 138 3.77 3.62 12.00
CA MET A 138 2.96 3.14 13.13
C MET A 138 2.31 4.31 13.88
N ASP A 139 3.07 5.37 14.17
CA ASP A 139 2.56 6.56 14.85
C ASP A 139 1.48 7.24 14.00
N PHE A 140 1.65 7.27 12.67
CA PHE A 140 0.62 7.71 11.74
C PHE A 140 -0.65 6.85 11.82
N ALA A 141 -0.52 5.53 11.77
CA ALA A 141 -1.64 4.59 11.86
C ALA A 141 -2.44 4.79 13.15
N ASP A 142 -1.75 4.92 14.28
CA ASP A 142 -2.35 5.16 15.60
C ASP A 142 -3.06 6.53 15.65
N ALA A 143 -2.43 7.59 15.13
CA ALA A 143 -3.00 8.93 15.07
C ALA A 143 -4.27 8.98 14.21
N GLN A 144 -4.28 8.26 13.08
CA GLN A 144 -5.46 8.15 12.21
C GLN A 144 -6.51 7.17 12.77
N ARG A 145 -6.16 6.35 13.76
CA ARG A 145 -6.94 5.19 14.22
C ARG A 145 -7.33 4.26 13.07
N LYS A 146 -6.39 4.08 12.14
CA LYS A 146 -6.57 3.28 10.91
C LYS A 146 -5.43 2.29 10.76
N ARG A 147 -5.73 1.15 10.14
CA ARG A 147 -4.76 0.15 9.72
C ARG A 147 -4.23 0.52 8.35
N ILE A 148 -2.92 0.41 8.14
CA ILE A 148 -2.33 0.68 6.83
C ILE A 148 -2.51 -0.55 5.94
N LEU A 149 -3.07 -0.34 4.75
CA LEU A 149 -3.06 -1.33 3.67
C LEU A 149 -1.98 -0.94 2.66
N LEU A 150 -0.91 -1.72 2.61
CA LEU A 150 0.15 -1.53 1.62
C LEU A 150 -0.20 -2.31 0.35
N VAL A 151 -0.29 -1.57 -0.74
CA VAL A 151 -0.47 -2.12 -2.08
C VAL A 151 0.85 -2.01 -2.81
N VAL A 152 1.46 -3.16 -3.07
CA VAL A 152 2.79 -3.23 -3.69
C VAL A 152 2.70 -3.99 -5.01
N GLU A 153 2.95 -3.30 -6.11
CA GLU A 153 3.03 -3.91 -7.43
C GLU A 153 4.47 -4.33 -7.75
N ASN A 154 4.61 -5.33 -8.62
CA ASN A 154 5.92 -5.83 -9.09
C ASN A 154 6.88 -6.32 -7.99
N LEU A 155 6.36 -6.90 -6.91
CA LEU A 155 7.19 -7.59 -5.91
C LEU A 155 8.02 -8.71 -6.57
N PRO A 156 9.36 -8.64 -6.54
CA PRO A 156 10.16 -9.75 -6.97
C PRO A 156 9.96 -10.92 -6.00
N ARG A 157 9.98 -12.16 -6.53
CA ARG A 157 9.64 -13.39 -5.80
C ARG A 157 10.42 -13.58 -4.49
N ASN A 158 11.57 -12.95 -4.33
CA ASN A 158 12.47 -13.04 -3.17
C ASN A 158 12.25 -11.96 -2.09
N ALA A 159 11.40 -10.94 -2.31
CA ALA A 159 11.22 -9.84 -1.36
C ALA A 159 10.35 -10.21 -0.14
N MET A 160 9.39 -11.12 -0.30
CA MET A 160 8.37 -11.41 0.71
C MET A 160 8.97 -11.89 2.05
N GLY A 161 9.96 -12.79 2.01
CA GLY A 161 10.59 -13.32 3.23
C GLY A 161 11.43 -12.31 4.02
N LYS A 162 11.75 -11.15 3.43
CA LYS A 162 12.46 -10.05 4.11
C LYS A 162 11.49 -9.09 4.81
N ILE A 163 10.27 -8.96 4.29
CA ILE A 163 9.24 -8.04 4.78
C ILE A 163 8.38 -8.70 5.88
N THR A 164 8.18 -10.02 5.83
CA THR A 164 7.23 -10.75 6.70
C THR A 164 7.85 -11.42 7.93
N LYS A 165 9.13 -11.17 8.26
CA LYS A 165 9.66 -11.70 9.53
C LYS A 165 8.86 -11.15 10.72
N PRO A 166 8.60 -11.95 11.78
CA PRO A 166 7.62 -11.64 12.82
C PRO A 166 8.14 -10.57 13.79
N GLU A 167 8.25 -9.32 13.34
CA GLU A 167 8.74 -8.20 14.15
C GLU A 167 7.60 -7.35 14.72
N ILE A 168 6.40 -7.47 14.14
CA ILE A 168 5.18 -6.83 14.66
C ILE A 168 4.88 -7.33 16.09
N LYS A 169 5.20 -8.59 16.42
CA LYS A 169 4.87 -9.16 17.75
C LYS A 169 5.67 -8.55 18.91
N LYS A 170 6.88 -8.02 18.69
CA LYS A 170 7.72 -7.52 19.80
C LYS A 170 7.23 -6.20 20.39
N ARG A 171 6.61 -5.31 19.58
CA ARG A 171 6.15 -4.00 20.05
C ARG A 171 4.76 -4.04 20.70
N PHE A 172 3.91 -5.00 20.35
CA PHE A 172 2.60 -5.21 21.00
C PHE A 172 2.69 -5.91 22.37
N LEU A 173 3.79 -6.59 22.70
CA LEU A 173 3.95 -7.32 23.97
C LEU A 173 4.44 -6.46 25.16
N HIS A 174 4.81 -5.19 24.94
CA HIS A 174 5.34 -4.30 26.00
C HIS A 174 4.42 -3.11 26.34
N ARG A 175 3.19 -3.10 25.82
CA ARG A 175 2.17 -2.09 26.17
C ARG A 175 0.87 -2.79 26.56
N SER A 176 0.92 -3.51 27.68
CA SER A 176 -0.24 -3.95 28.46
C SER A 176 -0.08 -3.41 29.88
#